data_AF-E6UVW6-F1
#
_entry.id   AF-E6UVW6-F1
#
_cell.length_a   1.000
_cell.length_b   1.000
_cell.length_c   1.000
_cell.angle_alpha   90.00
_cell.angle_beta   90.00
_cell.angle_gamma   90.00
#
_symmetry.space_group_name_H-M   'P 1'
#
loop_
_entity.id
_entity.type
_entity.pdbx_description
1 polymer ?
#
loop_
_entity_poly.entity_id
_entity_poly.type
_entity_poly.pdbx_seq_one_letter_code
_entity_poly.pdbx_strand_id
1 'polypeptide(L)'
;MSALPRDIAMNAGIETVWRTVAHFVVHPPPAEWRDQLARRLGRRPRRVGLWTELAMFGARRCLDIADEAALPQGARLRVASKRGAWGATYTGLEQLDAGLPMPFTFMQSQPALMLAEVGRCLEWQGDASFMLCRDPERLLQLAKLGASSDGLLFGLVEEERNEELPRTEWWRLMPA
;
A
#
# COMPACT_ATOMS: atom_id res chain seq x y z
N MET A 1 -5.76 36.36 -41.41
CA MET A 1 -5.59 36.79 -40.01
C MET A 1 -6.79 36.32 -39.20
N SER A 2 -6.63 35.24 -38.44
CA SER A 2 -7.54 34.88 -37.34
C SER A 2 -6.65 34.37 -36.23
N ALA A 3 -6.48 35.19 -35.19
CA ALA A 3 -5.66 34.88 -34.03
C ALA A 3 -6.48 34.00 -33.09
N LEU A 4 -5.94 32.81 -32.79
CA LEU A 4 -6.45 31.94 -31.72
C LEU A 4 -6.36 32.68 -30.37
N PRO A 5 -7.39 32.60 -29.50
CA PRO A 5 -7.32 33.24 -28.20
C PRO A 5 -6.23 32.60 -27.33
N ARG A 6 -5.42 33.48 -26.76
CA ARG A 6 -4.44 33.22 -25.72
C ARG A 6 -5.14 32.74 -24.44
N ASP A 7 -4.35 32.05 -23.62
CA ASP A 7 -4.59 31.78 -22.19
C ASP A 7 -5.37 30.50 -21.85
N ILE A 8 -4.83 29.35 -22.29
CA ILE A 8 -4.72 28.22 -21.36
C ILE A 8 -3.49 28.54 -20.51
N ALA A 9 -3.69 29.27 -19.42
CA ALA A 9 -2.73 29.33 -18.34
C ALA A 9 -2.57 27.88 -17.84
N MET A 10 -1.58 27.19 -18.40
CA MET A 10 -1.04 25.96 -17.89
C MET A 10 -0.52 26.35 -16.52
N ASN A 11 -1.33 26.12 -15.48
CA ASN A 11 -0.95 26.30 -14.09
C ASN A 11 0.36 25.52 -13.92
N ALA A 12 1.47 26.24 -14.01
CA ALA A 12 2.76 25.80 -13.50
C ALA A 12 2.53 25.74 -11.99
N GLY A 13 1.96 24.61 -11.57
CA GLY A 13 1.56 24.37 -10.21
C GLY A 13 2.78 24.60 -9.34
N ILE A 14 2.59 25.38 -8.29
CA ILE A 14 3.51 25.44 -7.16
C ILE A 14 3.86 23.98 -6.86
N GLU A 15 5.12 23.59 -7.06
CA GLU A 15 5.57 22.26 -6.68
C GLU A 15 5.31 22.15 -5.18
N THR A 16 4.27 21.40 -4.80
CA THR A 16 4.00 21.12 -3.40
C THR A 16 5.26 20.45 -2.85
N VAL A 17 5.95 21.14 -1.95
CA VAL A 17 7.08 20.57 -1.22
C VAL A 17 6.50 19.50 -0.30
N TRP A 18 7.13 18.32 -0.26
CA TRP A 18 6.68 17.20 0.56
C TRP A 18 7.68 16.94 1.67
N ARG A 19 7.18 16.71 2.88
CA ARG A 19 7.97 16.22 4.02
C ARG A 19 7.59 14.80 4.38
N THR A 20 8.59 14.00 4.70
CA THR A 20 8.40 12.66 5.29
C THR A 20 8.23 12.82 6.79
N VAL A 21 7.04 12.52 7.32
CA VAL A 21 6.78 12.56 8.77
C VAL A 21 7.05 11.20 9.42
N ALA A 22 6.97 10.12 8.66
CA ALA A 22 7.43 8.80 9.08
C ALA A 22 7.91 7.97 7.88
N HIS A 23 8.92 7.14 8.13
CA HIS A 23 9.38 6.11 7.20
C HIS A 23 9.64 4.83 8.01
N PHE A 24 9.08 3.73 7.53
CA PHE A 24 9.26 2.42 8.12
C PHE A 24 9.72 1.44 7.05
N VAL A 25 10.74 0.64 7.36
CA VAL A 25 11.21 -0.43 6.48
C VAL A 25 11.54 -1.66 7.31
N VAL A 26 11.16 -2.83 6.80
CA VAL A 26 11.59 -4.10 7.36
C VAL A 26 11.77 -5.15 6.27
N HIS A 27 12.91 -5.84 6.31
CA HIS A 27 13.32 -6.84 5.32
C HIS A 27 14.45 -7.72 5.87
N PRO A 28 14.19 -9.01 6.17
CA PRO A 28 12.87 -9.60 6.40
C PRO A 28 12.22 -9.04 7.69
N PRO A 29 10.89 -9.11 7.83
CA PRO A 29 10.22 -8.98 9.12
C PRO A 29 10.79 -9.96 10.17
N PRO A 30 10.95 -9.53 11.44
CA PRO A 30 11.41 -10.40 12.52
C PRO A 30 10.36 -11.48 12.85
N ALA A 31 10.75 -12.65 13.33
CA ALA A 31 9.86 -13.83 13.46
C ALA A 31 8.50 -13.56 14.15
N GLU A 32 8.49 -12.67 15.14
CA GLU A 32 7.33 -12.31 15.96
C GLU A 32 6.46 -11.18 15.39
N TRP A 33 6.72 -10.70 14.16
CA TRP A 33 6.00 -9.59 13.54
C TRP A 33 4.49 -9.79 13.48
N ARG A 34 4.02 -11.05 13.26
CA ARG A 34 2.60 -11.39 13.26
C ARG A 34 1.96 -11.25 14.63
N ASP A 35 2.68 -11.60 15.69
CA ASP A 35 2.19 -11.45 17.07
C ASP A 35 2.20 -9.98 17.50
N GLN A 36 3.16 -9.18 17.00
CA GLN A 36 3.13 -7.73 17.16
C GLN A 36 1.88 -7.14 16.48
N LEU A 37 1.61 -7.52 15.23
CA LEU A 37 0.41 -7.07 14.50
C LEU A 37 -0.87 -7.49 15.23
N ALA A 38 -0.97 -8.75 15.66
CA ALA A 38 -2.14 -9.27 16.35
C ALA A 38 -2.43 -8.54 17.66
N ARG A 39 -1.38 -8.26 18.45
CA ARG A 39 -1.50 -7.44 19.67
C ARG A 39 -2.00 -6.05 19.36
N ARG A 40 -1.44 -5.39 18.34
CA ARG A 40 -1.83 -4.03 17.95
C ARG A 40 -3.29 -3.94 17.47
N LEU A 41 -3.78 -4.99 16.81
CA LEU A 41 -5.16 -5.08 16.31
C LEU A 41 -6.16 -5.61 17.35
N GLY A 42 -5.70 -6.10 18.50
CA GLY A 42 -6.53 -6.84 19.46
C GLY A 42 -7.06 -8.19 18.93
N ARG A 43 -6.63 -8.61 17.73
CA ARG A 43 -7.02 -9.89 17.09
C ARG A 43 -6.00 -10.31 16.04
N ARG A 44 -5.93 -11.62 15.79
CA ARG A 44 -5.20 -12.14 14.62
C ARG A 44 -5.99 -11.86 13.33
N PRO A 45 -5.36 -11.32 12.27
CA PRO A 45 -5.94 -11.31 10.93
C PRO A 45 -6.39 -12.73 10.53
N ARG A 46 -7.52 -12.84 9.83
CA ARG A 46 -8.07 -14.12 9.37
C ARG A 46 -8.47 -14.00 7.92
N ARG A 47 -8.34 -15.10 7.16
CA ARG A 47 -8.71 -15.19 5.73
C ARG A 47 -7.97 -14.20 4.83
N VAL A 48 -6.80 -13.73 5.27
CA VAL A 48 -5.89 -12.88 4.49
C VAL A 48 -4.60 -13.64 4.19
N GLY A 49 -3.95 -13.29 3.08
CA GLY A 49 -2.65 -13.88 2.70
C GLY A 49 -1.47 -13.13 3.31
N LEU A 50 -0.28 -13.72 3.21
CA LEU A 50 0.99 -13.13 3.68
C LEU A 50 1.18 -11.69 3.18
N TRP A 51 0.96 -11.45 1.88
CA TRP A 51 1.06 -10.12 1.28
C TRP A 51 0.22 -9.06 2.00
N THR A 52 -1.03 -9.39 2.31
CA THR A 52 -1.94 -8.51 3.04
C THR A 52 -1.48 -8.27 4.47
N GLU A 53 -1.03 -9.33 5.16
CA GLU A 53 -0.51 -9.19 6.52
C GLU A 53 0.75 -8.30 6.56
N LEU A 54 1.67 -8.44 5.60
CA LEU A 54 2.84 -7.57 5.45
C LEU A 54 2.43 -6.11 5.25
N ALA A 55 1.44 -5.87 4.37
CA ALA A 55 0.93 -4.53 4.12
C ALA A 55 0.32 -3.91 5.40
N MET A 56 -0.51 -4.67 6.11
CA MET A 56 -1.10 -4.25 7.39
C MET A 56 -0.02 -3.93 8.43
N PHE A 57 0.98 -4.80 8.57
CA PHE A 57 2.07 -4.61 9.51
C PHE A 57 2.86 -3.33 9.20
N GLY A 58 3.38 -3.19 7.99
CA GLY A 58 4.21 -2.05 7.64
C GLY A 58 3.45 -0.72 7.71
N ALA A 59 2.20 -0.68 7.22
CA ALA A 59 1.37 0.53 7.29
C ALA A 59 1.11 0.95 8.73
N ARG A 60 0.75 -0.01 9.58
CA ARG A 60 0.46 0.25 11.00
C ARG A 60 1.69 0.74 11.75
N ARG A 61 2.86 0.14 11.51
CA ARG A 61 4.14 0.58 12.09
C ARG A 61 4.54 1.97 11.61
N CYS A 62 4.29 2.30 10.34
CA CYS A 62 4.54 3.64 9.82
C CYS A 62 3.70 4.70 10.53
N LEU A 63 2.40 4.43 10.76
CA LEU A 63 1.55 5.33 11.52
C LEU A 63 1.91 5.40 13.01
N ASP A 64 2.32 4.28 13.62
CA ASP A 64 2.83 4.30 15.00
C ASP A 64 4.07 5.22 15.13
N ILE A 65 4.96 5.26 14.11
CA ILE A 65 6.11 6.18 14.07
C ILE A 65 5.66 7.64 13.83
N ALA A 66 4.60 7.85 13.06
CA ALA A 66 4.01 9.17 12.84
C ALA A 66 3.19 9.69 14.05
N ASP A 67 3.07 8.90 15.12
CA ASP A 67 2.19 9.15 16.27
C ASP A 67 0.70 9.33 15.87
N GLU A 68 0.29 8.67 14.78
CA GLU A 68 -1.08 8.71 14.27
C GLU A 68 -1.83 7.43 14.68
N ALA A 69 -2.85 7.53 15.54
CA ALA A 69 -3.64 6.37 15.95
C ALA A 69 -4.42 5.73 14.76
N ALA A 70 -4.88 6.57 13.82
CA ALA A 70 -5.59 6.20 12.61
C ALA A 70 -5.11 7.08 11.45
N LEU A 71 -5.26 6.62 10.20
CA LEU A 71 -4.95 7.46 9.04
C LEU A 71 -6.04 8.55 8.90
N PRO A 72 -5.70 9.83 8.66
CA PRO A 72 -6.71 10.88 8.45
C PRO A 72 -7.61 10.60 7.24
N GLN A 73 -8.90 10.93 7.34
CA GLN A 73 -9.89 10.59 6.31
C GLN A 73 -9.56 11.14 4.91
N GLY A 74 -9.01 12.36 4.83
CA GLY A 74 -8.62 12.95 3.54
C GLY A 74 -7.27 12.48 3.02
N ALA A 75 -6.50 11.71 3.80
CA ALA A 75 -5.22 11.18 3.35
C ALA A 75 -5.45 10.08 2.31
N ARG A 76 -4.59 10.02 1.29
CA ARG A 76 -4.63 8.96 0.28
C ARG A 76 -3.81 7.75 0.72
N LEU A 77 -4.28 6.56 0.35
CA LEU A 77 -3.51 5.32 0.50
C LEU A 77 -3.05 4.83 -0.88
N ARG A 78 -1.76 4.58 -1.05
CA ARG A 78 -1.20 4.04 -2.28
C ARG A 78 -0.26 2.90 -1.95
N VAL A 79 -0.52 1.73 -2.51
CA VAL A 79 0.31 0.54 -2.30
C VAL A 79 0.85 0.10 -3.64
N ALA A 80 2.12 -0.22 -3.71
CA ALA A 80 2.73 -0.76 -4.90
C ALA A 80 3.50 -2.05 -4.60
N SER A 81 3.64 -2.86 -5.65
CA SER A 81 4.45 -4.06 -5.63
C SER A 81 4.99 -4.32 -7.03
N LYS A 82 6.14 -4.98 -7.11
CA LYS A 82 6.69 -5.50 -8.37
C LYS A 82 5.88 -6.70 -8.87
N ARG A 83 5.26 -7.46 -7.97
CA ARG A 83 4.71 -8.80 -8.25
C ARG A 83 3.26 -9.00 -7.80
N GLY A 84 2.77 -8.20 -6.86
CA GLY A 84 1.46 -8.38 -6.26
C GLY A 84 1.42 -9.59 -5.34
N ALA A 85 0.23 -10.16 -5.16
CA ALA A 85 -0.02 -11.35 -4.35
C ALA A 85 0.46 -12.63 -5.05
N TRP A 86 1.78 -12.78 -5.18
CA TRP A 86 2.42 -13.85 -5.94
C TRP A 86 2.00 -15.23 -5.43
N GLY A 87 2.06 -15.48 -4.12
CA GLY A 87 1.76 -16.79 -3.54
C GLY A 87 0.32 -17.22 -3.82
N ALA A 88 -0.65 -16.35 -3.53
CA ALA A 88 -2.06 -16.63 -3.79
C ALA A 88 -2.36 -16.79 -5.30
N THR A 89 -1.69 -16.03 -6.16
CA THR A 89 -1.85 -16.15 -7.61
C THR A 89 -1.37 -17.52 -8.10
N TYR A 90 -0.17 -17.96 -7.68
CA TYR A 90 0.39 -19.22 -8.16
C TYR A 90 -0.37 -20.44 -7.60
N THR A 91 -0.68 -20.44 -6.30
CA THR A 91 -1.55 -21.48 -5.71
C THR A 91 -2.91 -21.53 -6.38
N GLY A 92 -3.46 -20.38 -6.79
CA GLY A 92 -4.71 -20.33 -7.54
C GLY A 92 -4.62 -21.01 -8.91
N LEU A 93 -3.50 -20.84 -9.62
CA LEU A 93 -3.25 -21.52 -10.90
C LEU A 93 -3.11 -23.03 -10.71
N GLU A 94 -2.35 -23.48 -9.70
CA GLU A 94 -2.21 -24.91 -9.39
C GLU A 94 -3.58 -25.54 -9.04
N GLN A 95 -4.42 -24.83 -8.30
CA GLN A 95 -5.78 -25.25 -7.98
C GLN A 95 -6.67 -25.34 -9.22
N LEU A 96 -6.51 -24.41 -10.18
CA LEU A 96 -7.23 -24.46 -11.45
C LEU A 96 -6.80 -25.67 -12.28
N ASP A 97 -5.49 -25.94 -12.39
CA ASP A 97 -4.95 -27.10 -13.10
C ASP A 97 -5.42 -28.42 -12.47
N ALA A 98 -5.57 -28.45 -11.15
CA ALA A 98 -6.12 -29.58 -10.41
C ALA A 98 -7.66 -29.69 -10.46
N GLY A 99 -8.36 -28.74 -11.08
CA GLY A 99 -9.83 -28.71 -11.13
C GLY A 99 -10.52 -28.39 -9.79
N LEU A 100 -9.80 -27.79 -8.84
CA LEU A 100 -10.26 -27.50 -7.47
C LEU A 100 -10.05 -26.01 -7.09
N PRO A 101 -10.63 -25.03 -7.82
CA PRO A 101 -10.47 -23.62 -7.49
C PRO A 101 -11.08 -23.30 -6.12
N MET A 102 -10.28 -22.72 -5.22
CA MET A 102 -10.74 -22.33 -3.89
C MET A 102 -11.08 -20.83 -3.85
N PRO A 103 -12.30 -20.43 -3.44
CA PRO A 103 -12.70 -19.03 -3.39
C PRO A 103 -11.77 -18.14 -2.56
N PHE A 104 -11.24 -18.65 -1.45
CA PHE A 104 -10.33 -17.87 -0.59
C PHE A 104 -8.99 -17.59 -1.25
N THR A 105 -8.43 -18.52 -2.02
CA THR A 105 -7.19 -18.29 -2.76
C THR A 105 -7.35 -17.15 -3.76
N PHE A 106 -8.47 -17.17 -4.51
CA PHE A 106 -8.80 -16.11 -5.45
C PHE A 106 -8.97 -14.76 -4.74
N MET A 107 -9.71 -14.73 -3.63
CA MET A 107 -9.90 -13.50 -2.85
C MET A 107 -8.57 -12.94 -2.33
N GLN A 108 -7.67 -13.80 -1.86
CA GLN A 108 -6.34 -13.41 -1.36
C GLN A 108 -5.41 -12.86 -2.43
N SER A 109 -5.64 -13.20 -3.72
CA SER A 109 -4.87 -12.62 -4.82
C SER A 109 -5.33 -11.22 -5.22
N GLN A 110 -6.48 -10.76 -4.72
CA GLN A 110 -7.05 -9.47 -5.11
C GLN A 110 -6.44 -8.29 -4.34
N PRO A 111 -5.84 -7.30 -5.04
CA PRO A 111 -5.38 -6.07 -4.39
C PRO A 111 -6.47 -5.30 -3.67
N ALA A 112 -7.71 -5.36 -4.15
CA ALA A 112 -8.85 -4.72 -3.51
C ALA A 112 -9.10 -5.27 -2.09
N LEU A 113 -8.94 -6.58 -1.89
CA LEU A 113 -9.06 -7.18 -0.55
C LEU A 113 -7.93 -6.70 0.36
N MET A 114 -6.70 -6.63 -0.16
CA MET A 114 -5.56 -6.11 0.59
C MET A 114 -5.80 -4.66 1.03
N LEU A 115 -6.25 -3.78 0.12
CA LEU A 115 -6.55 -2.39 0.45
C LEU A 115 -7.67 -2.25 1.47
N ALA A 116 -8.73 -3.07 1.37
CA ALA A 116 -9.83 -3.06 2.34
C ALA A 116 -9.35 -3.45 3.74
N GLU A 117 -8.51 -4.49 3.85
CA GLU A 117 -7.95 -4.93 5.14
C GLU A 117 -6.94 -3.95 5.72
N VAL A 118 -6.14 -3.28 4.88
CA VAL A 118 -5.27 -2.18 5.31
C VAL A 118 -6.12 -1.00 5.79
N GLY A 119 -7.13 -0.55 5.04
CA GLY A 119 -8.01 0.54 5.49
C GLY A 119 -8.66 0.23 6.84
N ARG A 120 -9.18 -0.99 7.01
CA ARG A 120 -9.72 -1.48 8.28
C ARG A 120 -8.67 -1.55 9.40
N CYS A 121 -7.42 -1.90 9.08
CA CYS A 121 -6.29 -1.93 10.01
C CYS A 121 -5.89 -0.52 10.50
N LEU A 122 -6.15 0.50 9.70
CA LEU A 122 -5.79 1.89 9.98
C LEU A 122 -7.00 2.73 10.43
N GLU A 123 -8.14 2.10 10.70
CA GLU A 123 -9.42 2.76 11.04
C GLU A 123 -9.82 3.84 10.02
N TRP A 124 -9.57 3.57 8.75
CA TRP A 124 -9.63 4.55 7.68
C TRP A 124 -10.54 4.12 6.53
N GLN A 125 -11.17 5.13 5.92
CA GLN A 125 -11.98 5.02 4.71
C GLN A 125 -11.66 6.20 3.81
N GLY A 126 -11.36 5.94 2.54
CA GLY A 126 -11.04 7.01 1.58
C GLY A 126 -10.52 6.46 0.25
N ASP A 127 -9.77 7.31 -0.45
CA ASP A 127 -9.20 7.00 -1.75
C ASP A 127 -7.93 6.12 -1.60
N ALA A 128 -8.06 4.85 -2.00
CA ALA A 128 -6.99 3.87 -2.03
C ALA A 128 -6.76 3.33 -3.44
N SER A 129 -5.50 3.09 -3.81
CA SER A 129 -5.20 2.33 -5.02
C SER A 129 -3.96 1.45 -4.88
N PHE A 130 -3.93 0.43 -5.73
CA PHE A 130 -2.81 -0.50 -5.84
C PHE A 130 -2.20 -0.40 -7.23
N MET A 131 -0.87 -0.54 -7.32
CA MET A 131 -0.15 -0.54 -8.59
C MET A 131 0.91 -1.63 -8.67
N LEU A 132 0.95 -2.32 -9.82
CA LEU A 132 2.10 -3.13 -10.20
C LEU A 132 3.15 -2.24 -10.88
N CYS A 133 4.35 -2.17 -10.33
CA CYS A 133 5.38 -1.28 -10.85
C CYS A 133 6.81 -1.79 -10.64
N ARG A 134 7.69 -1.50 -11.59
CA ARG A 134 9.14 -1.78 -11.50
C ARG A 134 9.96 -0.58 -11.03
N ASP A 135 9.41 0.63 -11.15
CA ASP A 135 10.03 1.90 -10.78
C ASP A 135 9.26 2.56 -9.61
N PRO A 136 9.64 2.25 -8.36
CA PRO A 136 8.95 2.76 -7.18
C PRO A 136 9.11 4.29 -7.01
N GLU A 137 10.19 4.88 -7.52
CA GLU A 137 10.45 6.32 -7.40
C GLU A 137 9.47 7.12 -8.26
N ARG A 138 9.31 6.71 -9.52
CA ARG A 138 8.33 7.33 -10.42
C ARG A 138 6.91 7.19 -9.88
N LEU A 139 6.61 6.06 -9.24
CA LEU A 139 5.30 5.85 -8.67
C LEU A 139 5.03 6.73 -7.45
N LEU A 140 6.03 6.92 -6.59
CA LEU A 140 5.90 7.86 -5.47
C LEU A 140 5.65 9.29 -5.97
N GLN A 141 6.30 9.71 -7.06
CA GLN A 141 6.03 11.01 -7.69
C GLN A 141 4.56 11.12 -8.16
N LEU A 142 4.03 10.09 -8.83
CA LEU A 142 2.64 10.06 -9.28
C LEU A 142 1.65 9.99 -8.11
N ALA A 143 1.97 9.24 -7.05
CA ALA A 143 1.12 9.08 -5.87
C ALA A 143 0.89 10.40 -5.12
N LYS A 144 1.87 11.31 -5.16
CA LYS A 144 1.76 12.66 -4.58
C LYS A 144 0.77 13.55 -5.34
N LEU A 145 0.52 13.29 -6.62
CA LEU A 145 -0.39 14.10 -7.41
C LEU A 145 -1.84 13.94 -6.93
N GLY A 146 -2.46 15.06 -6.57
CA GLY A 146 -3.84 15.12 -6.10
C GLY A 146 -4.06 14.64 -4.65
N ALA A 147 -3.00 14.33 -3.91
CA ALA A 147 -3.12 14.15 -2.46
C ALA A 147 -3.55 15.46 -1.79
N SER A 148 -4.42 15.36 -0.79
CA SER A 148 -4.96 16.51 -0.07
C SER A 148 -3.95 17.06 0.95
N SER A 149 -4.37 18.07 1.73
CA SER A 149 -3.62 18.56 2.89
C SER A 149 -3.35 17.49 3.95
N ASP A 150 -4.18 16.44 4.00
CA ASP A 150 -4.01 15.32 4.93
C ASP A 150 -2.90 14.35 4.48
N GLY A 151 -2.40 14.54 3.26
CA GLY A 151 -1.21 13.88 2.74
C GLY A 151 -1.44 12.48 2.19
N LEU A 152 -0.40 11.67 2.26
CA LEU A 152 -0.28 10.38 1.58
C LEU A 152 0.37 9.36 2.49
N LEU A 153 -0.20 8.16 2.53
CA LEU A 153 0.46 6.94 3.02
C LEU A 153 0.81 6.09 1.80
N PHE A 154 2.11 5.95 1.54
CA PHE A 154 2.65 5.20 0.41
C PHE A 154 3.37 3.94 0.90
N GLY A 155 3.09 2.78 0.30
CA GLY A 155 3.66 1.50 0.70
C GLY A 155 4.22 0.69 -0.46
N LEU A 156 5.34 0.02 -0.23
CA LEU A 156 5.90 -1.04 -1.08
C LEU A 156 5.83 -2.36 -0.31
N VAL A 157 5.25 -3.40 -0.93
CA VAL A 157 5.03 -4.69 -0.27
C VAL A 157 5.39 -5.83 -1.19
N GLU A 158 6.30 -6.70 -0.74
CA GLU A 158 6.78 -7.86 -1.47
C GLU A 158 6.69 -9.12 -0.60
N GLU A 159 6.06 -10.17 -1.14
CA GLU A 159 6.14 -11.52 -0.57
C GLU A 159 7.50 -12.15 -0.85
N GLU A 160 7.79 -13.25 -0.14
CA GLU A 160 8.93 -14.10 -0.42
C GLU A 160 8.82 -14.74 -1.81
N ARG A 161 9.93 -14.80 -2.55
CA ARG A 161 10.03 -15.54 -3.82
C ARG A 161 11.48 -15.74 -4.24
N ASN A 162 11.81 -16.95 -4.70
CA ASN A 162 13.10 -17.26 -5.34
C ASN A 162 14.29 -16.68 -4.55
N GLU A 163 14.37 -17.02 -3.25
CA GLU A 163 15.39 -16.54 -2.31
C GLU A 163 15.29 -15.05 -1.90
N GLU A 164 14.44 -14.25 -2.57
CA GLU A 164 14.12 -12.91 -2.10
C GLU A 164 13.21 -12.98 -0.87
N LEU A 165 13.70 -12.46 0.24
CA LEU A 165 12.98 -12.40 1.50
C LEU A 165 11.79 -11.42 1.43
N PRO A 166 10.74 -11.61 2.25
CA PRO A 166 9.61 -10.69 2.27
C PRO A 166 10.04 -9.29 2.73
N ARG A 167 9.33 -8.27 2.25
CA ARG A 167 9.64 -6.86 2.55
C ARG A 167 8.36 -6.05 2.69
N THR A 168 8.36 -5.13 3.65
CA THR A 168 7.37 -4.05 3.67
C THR A 168 8.04 -2.73 4.03
N GLU A 169 7.75 -1.70 3.23
CA GLU A 169 8.33 -0.37 3.35
C GLU A 169 7.24 0.69 3.14
N TRP A 170 7.20 1.71 4.00
CA TRP A 170 6.10 2.67 4.04
C TRP A 170 6.59 4.07 4.36
N TRP A 171 6.00 5.06 3.71
CA TRP A 171 6.22 6.48 3.96
C TRP A 171 4.90 7.16 4.29
N ARG A 172 4.87 7.91 5.38
CA ARG A 172 3.85 8.90 5.66
C ARG A 172 4.38 10.26 5.20
N LEU A 173 3.72 10.84 4.22
CA LEU A 173 4.11 12.07 3.56
C LEU A 173 3.04 13.15 3.77
N MET A 174 3.48 14.37 4.07
CA MET A 174 2.63 15.54 4.21
C MET A 174 3.11 16.65 3.27
N PRO A 175 2.19 17.46 2.71
CA PRO A 175 2.56 18.76 2.17
C PRO A 175 3.31 19.57 3.25
N ALA A 176 4.38 20.25 2.86
CA ALA A 176 5.18 21.12 3.72
C ALA A 176 4.55 22.51 3.84
#